data_AF-A0A328BKB6-F1
#
_entry.id   AF-A0A328BKB6-F1
#
_cell.length_a   1.000
_cell.length_b   1.000
_cell.length_c   1.000
_cell.angle_alpha   90.00
_cell.angle_beta   90.00
_cell.angle_gamma   90.00
#
_symmetry.space_group_name_H-M   'P 1'
#
loop_
_entity.id
_entity.type
_entity.pdbx_description
1 polymer ?
#
loop_
_entity_poly.entity_id
_entity_poly.type
_entity_poly.pdbx_seq_one_letter_code
_entity_poly.pdbx_strand_id
1 'polypeptide(L)'
;MSRAATLAPIVRALGGDLWAGGRRANVPGPGHGPDDRSVSLLLSRDRVVVHCFAGDDWRTVLAEIEDLGLVDGEGRLVGAGGALVVPPPAPGRRERLAAAQQLWSEGRPLGRSLSARHLDLRGVAAPTEGLRHHPEVPAAVYAGAGPRRPALLAAIRDAASGDLVGVEVTYLAPNGTRALLRLPRKTVGLCPPGAAVRFAPAGPRLLVGEGVFTSLSAAGRFGLPAWALLSTRNLRRWRPPAGVRFVLIAADRGADGEASARALAASLRASGVAVALRWPPPPFGDWNEALGMGPGEVEGKEGRGRAGAADGRSGPSARRPTP
;
A
#
# COMPACT_ATOMS: atom_id res chain seq x y z
N MET A 1 -36.44 -18.77 17.92
CA MET A 1 -35.45 -18.36 16.90
C MET A 1 -34.47 -17.37 17.55
N SER A 2 -33.22 -17.79 17.75
CA SER A 2 -32.19 -16.96 18.41
C SER A 2 -31.74 -15.82 17.48
N ARG A 3 -31.70 -14.58 17.99
CA ARG A 3 -31.38 -13.36 17.23
C ARG A 3 -29.85 -13.19 17.14
N ALA A 4 -29.31 -12.85 15.96
CA ALA A 4 -27.88 -12.67 15.75
C ALA A 4 -27.41 -11.21 16.02
N ALA A 5 -26.18 -11.04 16.51
CA ALA A 5 -25.61 -9.76 16.97
C ALA A 5 -25.07 -8.86 15.83
N THR A 6 -25.07 -7.52 16.01
CA THR A 6 -24.73 -6.50 14.99
C THR A 6 -24.03 -5.26 15.58
N LEU A 7 -23.15 -4.60 14.81
CA LEU A 7 -22.54 -3.31 15.17
C LEU A 7 -23.42 -2.09 14.78
N ALA A 8 -24.59 -2.31 14.16
CA ALA A 8 -25.46 -1.21 13.72
C ALA A 8 -25.85 -0.22 14.84
N PRO A 9 -26.13 -0.65 16.09
CA PRO A 9 -26.35 0.27 17.20
C PRO A 9 -25.15 1.19 17.47
N ILE A 10 -23.92 0.66 17.42
CA ILE A 10 -22.69 1.43 17.63
C ILE A 10 -22.51 2.48 16.54
N VAL A 11 -22.72 2.11 15.27
CA VAL A 11 -22.64 3.07 14.15
C VAL A 11 -23.75 4.13 14.22
N ARG A 12 -24.94 3.79 14.73
CA ARG A 12 -26.00 4.79 14.95
C ARG A 12 -25.64 5.79 16.06
N ALA A 13 -24.95 5.34 17.11
CA ALA A 13 -24.58 6.18 18.24
C ALA A 13 -23.37 7.08 17.93
N LEU A 14 -22.32 6.50 17.34
CA LEU A 14 -21.05 7.20 17.09
C LEU A 14 -20.96 7.82 15.70
N GLY A 15 -21.92 7.54 14.82
CA GLY A 15 -21.74 7.75 13.39
C GLY A 15 -20.77 6.73 12.79
N GLY A 16 -20.44 6.90 11.52
CA GLY A 16 -19.51 6.02 10.83
C GLY A 16 -20.13 5.19 9.71
N ASP A 17 -19.37 4.22 9.24
CA ASP A 17 -19.75 3.35 8.14
C ASP A 17 -19.92 1.91 8.61
N LEU A 18 -21.00 1.25 8.22
CA LEU A 18 -21.26 -0.16 8.49
C LEU A 18 -21.15 -1.00 7.22
N TRP A 19 -20.46 -2.14 7.27
CA TRP A 19 -20.39 -3.08 6.14
C TRP A 19 -20.20 -4.53 6.60
N ALA A 20 -19.97 -5.43 5.64
CA ALA A 20 -19.82 -6.87 5.87
C ALA A 20 -21.01 -7.44 6.65
N GLY A 21 -22.24 -7.12 6.21
CA GLY A 21 -23.47 -7.56 6.86
C GLY A 21 -23.53 -7.16 8.33
N GLY A 22 -23.06 -5.96 8.70
CA GLY A 22 -23.15 -5.43 10.07
C GLY A 22 -22.10 -5.93 11.05
N ARG A 23 -21.10 -6.70 10.58
CA ARG A 23 -20.02 -7.23 11.42
C ARG A 23 -18.75 -6.39 11.40
N ARG A 24 -18.65 -5.39 10.53
CA ARG A 24 -17.52 -4.46 10.50
C ARG A 24 -18.02 -3.04 10.41
N ALA A 25 -17.35 -2.15 11.13
CA ALA A 25 -17.63 -0.73 11.08
C ALA A 25 -16.33 0.08 11.16
N ASN A 26 -16.38 1.29 10.64
CA ASN A 26 -15.37 2.32 10.90
C ASN A 26 -16.13 3.47 11.54
N VAL A 27 -15.69 3.86 12.72
CA VAL A 27 -16.30 4.92 13.52
C VAL A 27 -15.24 5.99 13.79
N PRO A 28 -15.65 7.22 14.17
CA PRO A 28 -14.74 8.22 14.70
C PRO A 28 -14.00 7.72 15.94
N GLY A 29 -12.77 8.20 16.14
CA GLY A 29 -12.07 8.11 17.41
C GLY A 29 -12.71 9.01 18.48
N PRO A 30 -12.52 8.70 19.77
CA PRO A 30 -12.96 9.56 20.88
C PRO A 30 -12.44 10.99 20.72
N GLY A 31 -13.34 11.97 20.76
CA GLY A 31 -12.97 13.39 20.59
C GLY A 31 -12.63 13.82 19.16
N HIS A 32 -12.76 12.94 18.16
CA HIS A 32 -12.58 13.29 16.76
C HIS A 32 -13.87 13.81 16.11
N GLY A 33 -13.73 14.47 14.96
CA GLY A 33 -14.87 15.00 14.20
C GLY A 33 -15.74 13.91 13.54
N PRO A 34 -16.97 14.25 13.10
CA PRO A 34 -17.96 13.28 12.60
C PRO A 34 -17.57 12.56 11.29
N ASP A 35 -16.64 13.13 10.51
CA ASP A 35 -16.10 12.52 9.29
C ASP A 35 -14.92 11.58 9.55
N ASP A 36 -14.43 11.49 10.79
CA ASP A 36 -13.30 10.64 11.15
C ASP A 36 -13.66 9.15 11.11
N ARG A 37 -12.71 8.33 10.67
CA ARG A 37 -12.84 6.87 10.51
C ARG A 37 -11.61 6.15 11.03
N SER A 38 -10.94 6.73 12.03
CA SER A 38 -9.68 6.24 12.59
C SER A 38 -9.83 4.94 13.37
N VAL A 39 -11.06 4.54 13.74
CA VAL A 39 -11.34 3.33 14.52
C VAL A 39 -12.07 2.30 13.65
N SER A 40 -11.47 1.12 13.49
CA SER A 40 -12.10 -0.06 12.89
C SER A 40 -12.63 -1.00 13.95
N LEU A 41 -13.91 -1.35 13.83
CA LEU A 41 -14.60 -2.33 14.66
C LEU A 41 -14.82 -3.63 13.87
N LEU A 42 -14.61 -4.77 14.54
CA LEU A 42 -14.94 -6.10 14.05
C LEU A 42 -15.74 -6.85 15.10
N LEU A 43 -16.95 -7.28 14.74
CA LEU A 43 -17.74 -8.19 15.55
C LEU A 43 -17.30 -9.63 15.28
N SER A 44 -16.68 -10.25 16.28
CA SER A 44 -16.31 -11.67 16.28
C SER A 44 -17.16 -12.40 17.30
N ARG A 45 -18.02 -13.31 16.83
CA ARG A 45 -19.15 -13.87 17.61
C ARG A 45 -20.03 -12.73 18.18
N ASP A 46 -19.95 -12.48 19.47
CA ASP A 46 -20.64 -11.46 20.28
C ASP A 46 -19.71 -10.33 20.74
N ARG A 47 -18.39 -10.48 20.60
CA ARG A 47 -17.37 -9.54 21.08
C ARG A 47 -16.96 -8.55 20.00
N VAL A 48 -16.87 -7.28 20.38
CA VAL A 48 -16.36 -6.18 19.57
C VAL A 48 -14.83 -6.13 19.71
N VAL A 49 -14.14 -6.20 18.58
CA VAL A 49 -12.69 -6.04 18.47
C VAL A 49 -12.40 -4.67 17.86
N VAL A 50 -11.58 -3.88 18.54
CA VAL A 50 -11.25 -2.51 18.18
C VAL A 50 -9.82 -2.43 17.64
N HIS A 51 -9.64 -1.71 16.53
CA HIS A 51 -8.34 -1.34 15.99
C HIS A 51 -8.30 0.16 15.68
N CYS A 52 -7.35 0.87 16.28
CA CYS A 52 -7.16 2.30 16.06
C CYS A 52 -6.00 2.56 15.09
N PHE A 53 -6.18 3.49 14.15
CA PHE A 53 -5.20 3.86 13.13
C PHE A 53 -4.54 5.23 13.37
N ALA A 54 -5.12 6.07 14.25
CA ALA A 54 -4.63 7.42 14.55
C ALA A 54 -3.85 7.55 15.87
N GLY A 55 -3.52 6.43 16.53
CA GLY A 55 -2.78 6.42 17.80
C GLY A 55 -3.66 6.38 19.06
N ASP A 56 -4.98 6.35 18.90
CA ASP A 56 -5.93 6.20 20.01
C ASP A 56 -5.76 4.84 20.73
N ASP A 57 -5.91 4.81 22.06
CA ASP A 57 -5.93 3.56 22.80
C ASP A 57 -7.29 2.87 22.60
N TRP A 58 -7.25 1.62 22.13
CA TRP A 58 -8.44 0.80 21.90
C TRP A 58 -9.28 0.61 23.17
N ARG A 59 -8.67 0.73 24.35
CA ARG A 59 -9.38 0.70 25.64
C ARG A 59 -10.29 1.89 25.84
N THR A 60 -9.85 3.08 25.45
CA THR A 60 -10.65 4.31 25.55
C THR A 60 -11.87 4.24 24.64
N VAL A 61 -11.69 3.73 23.43
CA VAL A 61 -12.80 3.48 22.50
C VAL A 61 -13.80 2.46 23.09
N LEU A 62 -13.30 1.36 23.67
CA LEU A 62 -14.17 0.33 24.22
C LEU A 62 -14.94 0.85 25.45
N ALA A 63 -14.29 1.64 26.30
CA ALA A 63 -14.92 2.30 27.45
C ALA A 63 -16.03 3.27 27.03
N GLU A 64 -15.84 4.05 25.97
CA GLU A 64 -16.90 4.93 25.45
C GLU A 64 -18.09 4.12 24.91
N ILE A 65 -17.85 2.99 24.23
CA ILE A 65 -18.93 2.10 23.76
C ILE A 65 -19.65 1.43 24.95
N GLU A 66 -18.93 1.13 26.03
CA GLU A 66 -19.47 0.58 27.28
C GLU A 66 -20.31 1.62 28.04
N ASP A 67 -19.84 2.86 28.15
CA ASP A 67 -20.57 3.99 28.76
C ASP A 67 -21.89 4.29 28.02
N LEU A 68 -21.93 4.04 26.71
CA LEU A 68 -23.14 4.11 25.89
C LEU A 68 -24.09 2.90 26.09
N GLY A 69 -23.70 1.92 26.90
CA GLY A 69 -24.48 0.71 27.18
C GLY A 69 -24.60 -0.24 26.00
N LEU A 70 -23.69 -0.14 25.02
CA LEU A 70 -23.74 -0.94 23.79
C LEU A 70 -22.90 -2.22 23.88
N VAL A 71 -21.95 -2.26 24.82
CA VAL A 71 -21.19 -3.46 25.19
C VAL A 71 -21.10 -3.62 26.71
N ASP A 72 -20.83 -4.84 27.19
CA ASP A 72 -20.49 -5.14 28.58
C ASP A 72 -18.99 -4.92 28.87
N GLY A 73 -18.56 -5.08 30.12
CA GLY A 73 -17.17 -4.94 30.55
C GLY A 73 -16.21 -5.97 29.94
N GLU A 74 -16.73 -7.00 29.27
CA GLU A 74 -15.94 -7.95 28.46
C GLU A 74 -15.96 -7.62 26.96
N GLY A 75 -16.54 -6.48 26.57
CA GLY A 75 -16.65 -5.97 25.21
C GLY A 75 -17.66 -6.73 24.35
N ARG A 76 -18.65 -7.40 24.93
CA ARG A 76 -19.72 -8.10 24.21
C ARG A 76 -20.94 -7.21 24.04
N LEU A 77 -21.62 -7.31 22.90
CA LEU A 77 -22.79 -6.50 22.62
C LEU A 77 -23.94 -6.71 23.61
N VAL A 78 -24.50 -5.61 24.10
CA VAL A 78 -25.67 -5.59 24.99
C VAL A 78 -26.90 -5.13 24.17
N GLY A 79 -27.99 -5.93 24.19
CA GLY A 79 -29.26 -5.60 23.52
C GLY A 79 -29.30 -5.87 22.00
N ALA A 80 -30.00 -6.91 21.58
CA ALA A 80 -30.17 -7.27 20.16
C ALA A 80 -31.32 -6.49 19.49
N GLY A 81 -31.01 -5.53 18.60
CA GLY A 81 -32.01 -4.72 17.89
C GLY A 81 -31.61 -4.32 16.47
N GLY A 82 -31.61 -5.28 15.54
CA GLY A 82 -31.54 -5.03 14.10
C GLY A 82 -31.41 -6.32 13.31
N ALA A 83 -32.36 -6.61 12.41
CA ALA A 83 -32.25 -7.75 11.50
C ALA A 83 -31.03 -7.55 10.59
N LEU A 84 -30.10 -8.52 10.61
CA LEU A 84 -29.03 -8.62 9.64
C LEU A 84 -29.23 -9.88 8.80
N VAL A 85 -29.09 -9.70 7.49
CA VAL A 85 -28.74 -10.74 6.53
C VAL A 85 -27.38 -11.30 6.96
N VAL A 86 -27.31 -12.60 7.28
CA VAL A 86 -26.03 -13.28 7.53
C VAL A 86 -25.17 -13.09 6.27
N PRO A 87 -24.04 -12.36 6.32
CA PRO A 87 -23.17 -12.27 5.17
C PRO A 87 -22.62 -13.67 4.88
N PRO A 88 -22.47 -14.05 3.60
CA PRO A 88 -21.85 -15.32 3.26
C PRO A 88 -20.48 -15.44 3.94
N PRO A 89 -20.04 -16.67 4.29
CA PRO A 89 -18.73 -16.89 4.88
C PRO A 89 -17.64 -16.18 4.06
N ALA A 90 -16.62 -15.65 4.75
CA ALA A 90 -15.52 -14.99 4.08
C ALA A 90 -14.86 -15.97 3.08
N PRO A 91 -14.52 -15.51 1.87
CA PRO A 91 -14.08 -16.42 0.82
C PRO A 91 -12.79 -17.13 1.22
N GLY A 92 -12.78 -18.45 1.03
CA GLY A 92 -11.63 -19.30 1.33
C GLY A 92 -10.43 -18.97 0.43
N ARG A 93 -9.25 -19.50 0.78
CA ARG A 93 -8.01 -19.27 0.00
C ARG A 93 -8.18 -19.64 -1.48
N ARG A 94 -8.82 -20.78 -1.76
CA ARG A 94 -9.06 -21.27 -3.13
C ARG A 94 -9.99 -20.35 -3.92
N GLU A 95 -11.08 -19.89 -3.31
CA GLU A 95 -12.04 -18.97 -3.94
C GLU A 95 -11.39 -17.61 -4.24
N ARG A 96 -10.55 -17.12 -3.33
CA ARG A 96 -9.79 -15.88 -3.54
C ARG A 96 -8.85 -15.98 -4.73
N LEU A 97 -8.08 -17.08 -4.81
CA LEU A 97 -7.20 -17.34 -5.95
C LEU A 97 -7.99 -17.42 -7.27
N ALA A 98 -9.09 -18.17 -7.27
CA ALA A 98 -9.94 -18.32 -8.45
C ALA A 98 -10.52 -16.96 -8.92
N ALA A 99 -11.01 -16.12 -8.00
CA ALA A 99 -11.54 -14.81 -8.33
C ALA A 99 -10.48 -13.88 -8.94
N ALA A 100 -9.23 -13.91 -8.46
CA ALA A 100 -8.15 -13.14 -9.04
C ALA A 100 -7.76 -13.62 -10.44
N GLN A 101 -7.69 -14.95 -10.62
CA GLN A 101 -7.40 -15.57 -11.91
C GLN A 101 -8.47 -15.26 -12.94
N GLN A 102 -9.74 -15.31 -12.54
CA GLN A 102 -10.87 -14.95 -13.38
C GLN A 102 -10.83 -13.48 -13.80
N LEU A 103 -10.66 -12.54 -12.86
CA LEU A 103 -10.55 -11.12 -13.20
C LEU A 103 -9.39 -10.85 -14.16
N TRP A 104 -8.26 -11.52 -13.96
CA TRP A 104 -7.11 -11.36 -14.83
C TRP A 104 -7.36 -11.92 -16.24
N SER A 105 -7.98 -13.09 -16.36
CA SER A 105 -8.27 -13.72 -17.66
C SER A 105 -9.30 -12.93 -18.46
N GLU A 106 -10.30 -12.34 -17.81
CA GLU A 106 -11.30 -11.44 -18.41
C GLU A 106 -10.69 -10.07 -18.81
N GLY A 107 -9.57 -9.70 -18.20
CA GLY A 107 -8.81 -8.51 -18.54
C GLY A 107 -8.22 -8.54 -19.95
N ARG A 108 -8.24 -7.39 -20.62
CA ARG A 108 -7.76 -7.18 -21.99
C ARG A 108 -6.46 -6.36 -22.00
N PRO A 109 -5.68 -6.38 -23.08
CA PRO A 109 -4.55 -5.47 -23.25
C PRO A 109 -4.93 -3.99 -23.07
N LEU A 110 -3.98 -3.15 -22.64
CA LEU A 110 -4.25 -1.74 -22.33
C LEU A 110 -4.78 -0.96 -23.54
N GLY A 111 -4.17 -1.10 -24.73
CA GLY A 111 -4.68 -0.56 -26.00
C GLY A 111 -5.25 0.87 -25.90
N ARG A 112 -6.38 1.14 -26.58
CA ARG A 112 -7.14 2.40 -26.47
C ARG A 112 -8.18 2.35 -25.35
N SER A 113 -7.79 1.94 -24.14
CA SER A 113 -8.70 1.82 -22.98
C SER A 113 -8.61 3.00 -22.01
N LEU A 114 -9.56 3.05 -21.06
CA LEU A 114 -9.48 3.97 -19.93
C LEU A 114 -8.24 3.74 -19.07
N SER A 115 -7.74 2.50 -19.00
CA SER A 115 -6.50 2.22 -18.29
C SER A 115 -5.29 2.82 -19.01
N ALA A 116 -5.23 2.76 -20.35
CA ALA A 116 -4.17 3.45 -21.10
C ALA A 116 -4.23 4.96 -20.88
N ARG A 117 -5.42 5.56 -20.99
CA ARG A 117 -5.62 6.98 -20.64
C ARG A 117 -5.20 7.30 -19.20
N HIS A 118 -5.45 6.39 -18.25
CA HIS A 118 -5.02 6.57 -16.87
C HIS A 118 -3.49 6.62 -16.73
N LEU A 119 -2.77 5.80 -17.50
CA LEU A 119 -1.30 5.84 -17.57
C LEU A 119 -0.81 7.15 -18.24
N ASP A 120 -1.45 7.58 -19.31
CA ASP A 120 -1.11 8.83 -20.01
C ASP A 120 -1.27 10.06 -19.10
N LEU A 121 -2.38 10.14 -18.38
CA LEU A 121 -2.63 11.19 -17.37
C LEU A 121 -1.61 11.19 -16.23
N ARG A 122 -0.94 10.05 -16.03
CA ARG A 122 0.09 9.84 -15.01
C ARG A 122 1.51 10.00 -15.58
N GLY A 123 1.65 10.32 -16.87
CA GLY A 123 2.94 10.51 -17.53
C GLY A 123 3.80 9.24 -17.61
N VAL A 124 3.21 8.04 -17.51
CA VAL A 124 3.94 6.76 -17.54
C VAL A 124 3.64 5.97 -18.80
N ALA A 125 4.69 5.37 -19.38
CA ALA A 125 4.53 4.46 -20.50
C ALA A 125 3.87 3.15 -20.06
N ALA A 126 3.08 2.55 -20.96
CA ALA A 126 2.53 1.23 -20.76
C ALA A 126 3.65 0.17 -20.65
N PRO A 127 3.70 -0.63 -19.58
CA PRO A 127 4.68 -1.70 -19.47
C PRO A 127 4.35 -2.87 -20.39
N THR A 128 5.35 -3.70 -20.67
CA THR A 128 5.19 -4.89 -21.52
C THR A 128 4.32 -5.98 -20.88
N GLU A 129 4.26 -6.02 -19.55
CA GLU A 129 3.48 -7.00 -18.81
C GLU A 129 2.94 -6.42 -17.49
N GLY A 130 2.23 -7.25 -16.73
CA GLY A 130 1.79 -6.92 -15.38
C GLY A 130 0.51 -6.11 -15.29
N LEU A 131 0.11 -5.40 -16.35
CA LEU A 131 -1.11 -4.58 -16.39
C LEU A 131 -2.13 -5.04 -17.43
N ARG A 132 -3.43 -4.98 -17.08
CA ARG A 132 -4.56 -5.21 -17.99
C ARG A 132 -5.67 -4.20 -17.74
N HIS A 133 -6.49 -3.96 -18.76
CA HIS A 133 -7.74 -3.23 -18.63
C HIS A 133 -8.91 -4.20 -18.45
N HIS A 134 -9.79 -3.94 -17.49
CA HIS A 134 -11.03 -4.67 -17.35
C HIS A 134 -12.22 -3.72 -17.47
N PRO A 135 -13.18 -3.94 -18.38
CA PRO A 135 -14.26 -2.98 -18.64
C PRO A 135 -15.30 -2.95 -17.51
N GLU A 136 -15.52 -4.07 -16.81
CA GLU A 136 -16.67 -4.21 -15.89
C GLU A 136 -16.35 -5.00 -14.61
N VAL A 137 -15.46 -4.49 -13.75
CA VAL A 137 -15.17 -5.13 -12.46
C VAL A 137 -16.30 -4.82 -11.46
N PRO A 138 -16.93 -5.82 -10.81
CA PRO A 138 -17.95 -5.58 -9.78
C PRO A 138 -17.38 -4.96 -8.50
N ALA A 139 -18.15 -4.09 -7.86
CA ALA A 139 -17.78 -3.50 -6.57
C ALA A 139 -17.61 -4.55 -5.46
N ALA A 140 -18.43 -5.60 -5.43
CA ALA A 140 -18.33 -6.73 -4.51
C ALA A 140 -17.88 -8.00 -5.24
N VAL A 141 -16.58 -8.09 -5.55
CA VAL A 141 -15.99 -9.14 -6.42
C VAL A 141 -16.33 -10.56 -5.98
N TYR A 142 -16.15 -10.90 -4.71
CA TYR A 142 -16.41 -12.28 -4.23
C TYR A 142 -17.90 -12.65 -4.17
N ALA A 143 -18.79 -11.65 -4.19
CA ALA A 143 -20.23 -11.88 -4.29
C ALA A 143 -20.73 -11.77 -5.74
N GLY A 144 -19.88 -11.40 -6.69
CA GLY A 144 -20.27 -11.12 -8.08
C GLY A 144 -21.27 -9.97 -8.22
N ALA A 145 -21.40 -9.10 -7.21
CA ALA A 145 -22.53 -8.19 -7.05
C ALA A 145 -22.12 -6.71 -7.01
N GLY A 146 -23.14 -5.86 -7.11
CA GLY A 146 -23.03 -4.40 -7.04
C GLY A 146 -22.59 -3.75 -8.36
N PRO A 147 -22.46 -2.41 -8.37
CA PRO A 147 -22.16 -1.67 -9.58
C PRO A 147 -20.82 -2.09 -10.19
N ARG A 148 -20.81 -2.28 -11.52
CA ARG A 148 -19.62 -2.62 -12.28
C ARG A 148 -18.98 -1.37 -12.86
N ARG A 149 -17.65 -1.36 -12.92
CA ARG A 149 -16.88 -0.22 -13.42
C ARG A 149 -15.63 -0.66 -14.16
N PRO A 150 -15.14 0.16 -15.11
CA PRO A 150 -13.84 -0.06 -15.71
C PRO A 150 -12.75 0.04 -14.65
N ALA A 151 -11.71 -0.78 -14.79
CA ALA A 151 -10.60 -0.81 -13.85
C ALA A 151 -9.27 -1.12 -14.56
N LEU A 152 -8.19 -0.52 -14.02
CA LEU A 152 -6.84 -1.00 -14.23
C LEU A 152 -6.58 -2.17 -13.28
N LEU A 153 -6.12 -3.28 -13.85
CA LEU A 153 -5.71 -4.47 -13.12
C LEU A 153 -4.18 -4.56 -13.11
N ALA A 154 -3.59 -4.77 -11.93
CA ALA A 154 -2.17 -5.07 -11.77
C ALA A 154 -1.99 -6.48 -11.20
N ALA A 155 -1.33 -7.37 -11.95
CA ALA A 155 -1.13 -8.77 -11.59
C ALA A 155 -0.15 -8.95 -10.44
N ILE A 156 -0.62 -9.48 -9.32
CA ILE A 156 0.20 -9.84 -8.16
C ILE A 156 0.68 -11.26 -8.33
N ARG A 157 2.00 -11.43 -8.47
CA ARG A 157 2.63 -12.73 -8.71
C ARG A 157 3.35 -13.23 -7.48
N ASP A 158 3.20 -14.52 -7.19
CA ASP A 158 3.92 -15.19 -6.12
C ASP A 158 5.44 -15.08 -6.32
N ALA A 159 6.19 -14.98 -5.22
CA ALA A 159 7.65 -14.82 -5.29
C ALA A 159 8.33 -16.08 -5.84
N ALA A 160 7.89 -17.27 -5.38
CA ALA A 160 8.54 -18.53 -5.65
C ALA A 160 8.08 -19.13 -6.98
N SER A 161 6.77 -19.24 -7.20
CA SER A 161 6.25 -19.87 -8.43
C SER A 161 6.11 -18.90 -9.60
N GLY A 162 5.97 -17.59 -9.34
CA GLY A 162 5.62 -16.60 -10.38
C GLY A 162 4.14 -16.64 -10.81
N ASP A 163 3.35 -17.52 -10.20
CA ASP A 163 1.93 -17.66 -10.50
C ASP A 163 1.16 -16.40 -10.12
N LEU A 164 0.09 -16.14 -10.86
CA LEU A 164 -0.88 -15.11 -10.48
C LEU A 164 -1.64 -15.57 -9.22
N VAL A 165 -1.45 -14.85 -8.13
CA VAL A 165 -2.10 -15.11 -6.84
C VAL A 165 -3.07 -14.01 -6.42
N GLY A 166 -2.98 -12.84 -7.04
CA GLY A 166 -3.87 -11.71 -6.77
C GLY A 166 -3.88 -10.69 -7.88
N VAL A 167 -4.77 -9.72 -7.78
CA VAL A 167 -4.85 -8.56 -8.66
C VAL A 167 -5.11 -7.34 -7.80
N GLU A 168 -4.31 -6.28 -7.96
CA GLU A 168 -4.71 -4.96 -7.48
C GLU A 168 -5.63 -4.33 -8.52
N VAL A 169 -6.84 -3.99 -8.09
CA VAL A 169 -7.89 -3.36 -8.90
C VAL A 169 -7.89 -1.88 -8.58
N THR A 170 -7.68 -1.02 -9.57
CA THR A 170 -7.91 0.43 -9.47
C THR A 170 -9.09 0.79 -10.37
N TYR A 171 -10.23 1.16 -9.76
CA TYR A 171 -11.43 1.57 -10.50
C TYR A 171 -11.25 2.94 -11.15
N LEU A 172 -11.75 3.08 -12.37
CA LEU A 172 -11.58 4.28 -13.19
C LEU A 172 -12.94 4.95 -13.46
N ALA A 173 -12.91 6.27 -13.56
CA ALA A 173 -14.01 7.07 -14.06
C ALA A 173 -13.97 7.13 -15.60
N PRO A 174 -15.07 7.54 -16.28
CA PRO A 174 -15.13 7.62 -17.75
C PRO A 174 -14.07 8.56 -18.38
N ASN A 175 -13.51 9.49 -17.60
CA ASN A 175 -12.43 10.38 -18.03
C ASN A 175 -11.02 9.77 -17.83
N GLY A 176 -10.91 8.51 -17.38
CA GLY A 176 -9.62 7.84 -17.13
C GLY A 176 -8.95 8.23 -15.81
N THR A 177 -9.54 9.10 -14.99
CA THR A 177 -9.04 9.32 -13.62
C THR A 177 -9.49 8.18 -12.70
N ARG A 178 -8.94 8.12 -11.48
CA ARG A 178 -9.44 7.20 -10.46
C ARG A 178 -10.90 7.53 -10.15
N ALA A 179 -11.73 6.50 -10.06
CA ALA A 179 -13.13 6.66 -9.69
C ALA A 179 -13.23 7.25 -8.26
N LEU A 180 -14.17 8.17 -8.06
CA LEU A 180 -14.48 8.72 -6.74
C LEU A 180 -15.34 7.72 -5.98
N LEU A 181 -14.68 6.76 -5.33
CA LEU A 181 -15.27 5.71 -4.52
C LEU A 181 -14.61 5.68 -3.16
N ARG A 182 -15.31 5.16 -2.15
CA ARG A 182 -14.75 4.94 -0.81
C ARG A 182 -13.54 4.00 -0.82
N LEU A 183 -13.54 3.00 -1.70
CA LEU A 183 -12.40 2.10 -1.92
C LEU A 183 -12.07 2.05 -3.42
N PRO A 184 -11.37 3.06 -3.95
CA PRO A 184 -11.10 3.19 -5.38
C PRO A 184 -10.00 2.22 -5.84
N ARG A 185 -9.23 1.68 -4.90
CA ARG A 185 -8.20 0.67 -5.11
C ARG A 185 -8.35 -0.44 -4.08
N LYS A 186 -8.22 -1.71 -4.50
CA LYS A 186 -8.24 -2.86 -3.59
C LYS A 186 -7.53 -4.07 -4.18
N THR A 187 -7.12 -4.98 -3.31
CA THR A 187 -6.58 -6.30 -3.71
C THR A 187 -7.69 -7.35 -3.76
N VAL A 188 -7.77 -8.07 -4.87
CA VAL A 188 -8.54 -9.31 -5.03
C VAL A 188 -7.56 -10.48 -5.07
N GLY A 189 -7.90 -11.61 -4.45
CA GLY A 189 -6.98 -12.73 -4.30
C GLY A 189 -6.06 -12.58 -3.11
N LEU A 190 -4.83 -13.06 -3.23
CA LEU A 190 -3.79 -13.08 -2.20
C LEU A 190 -2.67 -12.09 -2.53
N CYS A 191 -1.94 -11.69 -1.48
CA CYS A 191 -0.67 -10.98 -1.60
C CYS A 191 0.29 -11.56 -0.55
N PRO A 192 0.85 -12.76 -0.79
CA PRO A 192 1.78 -13.38 0.14
C PRO A 192 3.08 -12.55 0.24
N PRO A 193 3.87 -12.71 1.32
CA PRO A 193 5.15 -12.04 1.44
C PRO A 193 6.07 -12.28 0.24
N GLY A 194 6.69 -11.23 -0.27
CA GLY A 194 7.56 -11.26 -1.43
C GLY A 194 6.84 -11.24 -2.78
N ALA A 195 5.51 -11.32 -2.81
CA ALA A 195 4.75 -11.18 -4.05
C ALA A 195 4.96 -9.80 -4.66
N ALA A 196 4.86 -9.69 -5.99
CA ALA A 196 5.08 -8.42 -6.67
C ALA A 196 4.25 -8.31 -7.95
N VAL A 197 3.97 -7.07 -8.35
CA VAL A 197 3.58 -6.77 -9.73
C VAL A 197 4.86 -6.63 -10.53
N ARG A 198 5.00 -7.42 -11.59
CA ARG A 198 6.17 -7.47 -12.46
C ARG A 198 5.83 -6.79 -13.79
N PHE A 199 6.52 -5.69 -14.12
CA PHE A 199 6.28 -4.93 -15.37
C PHE A 199 7.20 -5.34 -16.52
N ALA A 200 8.28 -6.04 -16.18
CA ALA A 200 9.26 -6.64 -17.08
C ALA A 200 9.95 -7.83 -16.37
N PRO A 201 10.54 -8.77 -17.13
CA PRO A 201 11.37 -9.83 -16.58
C PRO A 201 12.51 -9.27 -15.72
N ALA A 202 12.88 -9.98 -14.65
CA ALA A 202 14.05 -9.61 -13.87
C ALA A 202 15.33 -9.86 -14.68
N GLY A 203 16.25 -8.89 -14.66
CA GLY A 203 17.62 -9.04 -15.12
C GLY A 203 18.63 -8.88 -13.97
N PRO A 204 19.93 -8.76 -14.25
CA PRO A 204 20.95 -8.55 -13.23
C PRO A 204 20.77 -7.26 -12.41
N ARG A 205 20.00 -6.30 -12.95
CA ARG A 205 19.66 -5.02 -12.34
C ARG A 205 18.14 -4.91 -12.32
N LEU A 206 17.56 -4.57 -11.16
CA LEU A 206 16.12 -4.43 -10.99
C LEU A 206 15.80 -3.15 -10.21
N LEU A 207 14.69 -2.50 -10.57
CA LEU A 207 14.09 -1.45 -9.77
C LEU A 207 12.89 -2.01 -8.99
N VAL A 208 12.77 -1.63 -7.73
CA VAL A 208 11.60 -1.93 -6.91
C VAL A 208 11.06 -0.65 -6.28
N GLY A 209 9.74 -0.56 -6.17
CA GLY A 209 9.05 0.52 -5.47
C GLY A 209 7.82 -0.03 -4.75
N GLU A 210 7.19 0.79 -3.92
CA GLU A 210 5.98 0.39 -3.22
C GLU A 210 4.79 0.36 -4.17
N GLY A 211 4.43 1.50 -4.78
CA GLY A 211 3.28 1.62 -5.66
C GLY A 211 3.55 1.26 -7.13
N VAL A 212 2.50 0.83 -7.84
CA VAL A 212 2.53 0.61 -9.30
C VAL A 212 3.04 1.84 -10.05
N PHE A 213 2.49 3.01 -9.77
CA PHE A 213 2.85 4.24 -10.47
C PHE A 213 4.21 4.80 -10.04
N THR A 214 4.58 4.73 -8.75
CA THR A 214 5.94 5.04 -8.28
C THR A 214 6.97 4.21 -9.06
N SER A 215 6.79 2.89 -9.10
CA SER A 215 7.71 1.98 -9.77
C SER A 215 7.81 2.26 -11.27
N LEU A 216 6.70 2.48 -11.97
CA LEU A 216 6.71 2.78 -13.42
C LEU A 216 7.36 4.14 -13.72
N SER A 217 7.10 5.15 -12.89
CA SER A 217 7.68 6.48 -13.04
C SER A 217 9.20 6.44 -12.87
N ALA A 218 9.66 5.74 -11.83
CA ALA A 218 11.07 5.53 -11.58
C ALA A 218 11.73 4.65 -12.65
N ALA A 219 11.01 3.65 -13.19
CA ALA A 219 11.48 2.83 -14.31
C ALA A 219 11.81 3.70 -15.54
N GLY A 220 10.89 4.59 -15.91
CA GLY A 220 11.09 5.53 -17.02
C GLY A 220 12.27 6.47 -16.78
N ARG A 221 12.43 6.95 -15.54
CA ARG A 221 13.56 7.83 -15.16
C ARG A 221 14.92 7.13 -15.18
N PHE A 222 15.00 5.93 -14.63
CA PHE A 222 16.27 5.24 -14.40
C PHE A 222 16.62 4.19 -15.47
N GLY A 223 15.71 3.93 -16.42
CA GLY A 223 15.92 2.96 -17.49
C GLY A 223 16.13 1.53 -17.00
N LEU A 224 15.42 1.13 -15.94
CA LEU A 224 15.53 -0.20 -15.33
C LEU A 224 14.21 -0.98 -15.41
N PRO A 225 14.24 -2.31 -15.57
CA PRO A 225 13.05 -3.14 -15.38
C PRO A 225 12.56 -2.95 -13.94
N ALA A 226 11.25 -2.83 -13.75
CA ALA A 226 10.69 -2.43 -12.47
C ALA A 226 9.59 -3.37 -11.99
N TRP A 227 9.58 -3.61 -10.68
CA TRP A 227 8.50 -4.32 -9.98
C TRP A 227 7.88 -3.41 -8.90
N ALA A 228 6.59 -3.61 -8.62
CA ALA A 228 5.90 -2.95 -7.50
C ALA A 228 5.60 -3.95 -6.38
N LEU A 229 5.88 -3.56 -5.14
CA LEU A 229 5.79 -4.42 -3.96
C LEU A 229 4.51 -4.18 -3.14
N LEU A 230 3.68 -3.21 -3.53
CA LEU A 230 2.30 -2.95 -3.09
C LEU A 230 2.11 -2.49 -1.64
N SER A 231 3.09 -2.66 -0.76
CA SER A 231 3.04 -2.15 0.60
C SER A 231 4.42 -2.08 1.25
N THR A 232 4.58 -1.16 2.19
CA THR A 232 5.72 -1.09 3.11
C THR A 232 6.02 -2.42 3.83
N ARG A 233 4.97 -3.15 4.26
CA ARG A 233 5.11 -4.48 4.89
C ARG A 233 5.77 -5.47 3.93
N ASN A 234 5.35 -5.50 2.69
CA ASN A 234 5.86 -6.44 1.71
C ASN A 234 7.27 -6.03 1.25
N LEU A 235 7.54 -4.73 1.17
CA LEU A 235 8.86 -4.17 0.88
C LEU A 235 9.93 -4.69 1.85
N ARG A 236 9.63 -4.76 3.16
CA ARG A 236 10.55 -5.31 4.19
C ARG A 236 10.78 -6.82 4.09
N ARG A 237 9.86 -7.56 3.46
CA ARG A 237 9.91 -9.03 3.36
C ARG A 237 10.41 -9.52 2.02
N TRP A 238 10.44 -8.66 1.01
CA TRP A 238 10.83 -9.03 -0.33
C TRP A 238 12.30 -9.46 -0.41
N ARG A 239 12.56 -10.40 -1.31
CA ARG A 239 13.89 -10.86 -1.69
C ARG A 239 13.95 -10.93 -3.22
N PRO A 240 15.10 -10.62 -3.83
CA PRO A 240 15.22 -10.63 -5.27
C PRO A 240 15.19 -12.06 -5.81
N PRO A 241 14.66 -12.27 -7.03
CA PRO A 241 14.81 -13.53 -7.72
C PRO A 241 16.29 -13.81 -8.04
N ALA A 242 16.60 -15.08 -8.34
CA ALA A 242 17.95 -15.48 -8.72
C ALA A 242 18.48 -14.66 -9.91
N GLY A 243 19.78 -14.35 -9.87
CA GLY A 243 20.47 -13.61 -10.93
C GLY A 243 20.48 -12.09 -10.76
N VAL A 244 19.61 -11.51 -9.93
CA VAL A 244 19.65 -10.08 -9.60
C VAL A 244 20.85 -9.80 -8.71
N ARG A 245 21.73 -8.89 -9.14
CA ARG A 245 22.94 -8.47 -8.39
C ARG A 245 22.89 -7.02 -7.93
N PHE A 246 21.99 -6.22 -8.51
CA PHE A 246 21.78 -4.83 -8.15
C PHE A 246 20.29 -4.50 -8.05
N VAL A 247 19.90 -3.81 -6.98
CA VAL A 247 18.54 -3.31 -6.78
C VAL A 247 18.57 -1.80 -6.55
N LEU A 248 17.81 -1.06 -7.38
CA LEU A 248 17.46 0.33 -7.09
C LEU A 248 16.10 0.34 -6.38
N ILE A 249 16.06 0.86 -5.17
CA ILE A 249 14.82 1.03 -4.40
C ILE A 249 14.33 2.45 -4.63
N ALA A 250 13.27 2.59 -5.43
CA ALA A 250 12.52 3.81 -5.67
C ALA A 250 11.56 4.01 -4.50
N ALA A 251 11.98 4.82 -3.54
CA ALA A 251 11.31 4.91 -2.25
C ALA A 251 10.40 6.13 -2.18
N ASP A 252 9.23 5.96 -1.57
CA ASP A 252 8.29 7.04 -1.28
C ASP A 252 8.72 7.80 -0.02
N ARG A 253 8.49 9.10 0.02
CA ARG A 253 8.75 9.95 1.19
C ARG A 253 7.73 9.68 2.29
N GLY A 254 8.16 9.94 3.52
CA GLY A 254 7.34 9.75 4.72
C GLY A 254 7.92 8.67 5.63
N ALA A 255 7.63 8.76 6.93
CA ALA A 255 8.32 7.98 7.95
C ALA A 255 8.28 6.46 7.69
N ASP A 256 7.13 5.91 7.30
CA ASP A 256 6.99 4.46 7.09
C ASP A 256 7.63 3.97 5.79
N GLY A 257 7.44 4.71 4.69
CA GLY A 257 8.09 4.44 3.41
C GLY A 257 9.61 4.49 3.52
N GLU A 258 10.11 5.51 4.23
CA GLU A 258 11.54 5.72 4.44
C GLU A 258 12.19 4.62 5.28
N ALA A 259 11.55 4.26 6.39
CA ALA A 259 12.00 3.18 7.25
C ALA A 259 11.99 1.83 6.52
N SER A 260 10.96 1.58 5.71
CA SER A 260 10.82 0.33 4.94
C SER A 260 11.90 0.19 3.88
N ALA A 261 12.16 1.24 3.10
CA ALA A 261 13.18 1.23 2.06
C ALA A 261 14.58 1.04 2.64
N ARG A 262 14.88 1.69 3.78
CA ARG A 262 16.13 1.46 4.52
C ARG A 262 16.26 0.03 5.02
N ALA A 263 15.20 -0.55 5.58
CA ALA A 263 15.19 -1.93 6.04
C ALA A 263 15.41 -2.93 4.89
N LEU A 264 14.77 -2.72 3.74
CA LEU A 264 15.02 -3.54 2.54
C LEU A 264 16.47 -3.40 2.08
N ALA A 265 16.99 -2.17 1.99
CA ALA A 265 18.36 -1.93 1.56
C ALA A 265 19.38 -2.65 2.46
N ALA A 266 19.19 -2.58 3.78
CA ALA A 266 20.03 -3.29 4.75
C ALA A 266 19.96 -4.80 4.54
N SER A 267 18.76 -5.37 4.39
CA SER A 267 18.58 -6.80 4.16
C SER A 267 19.22 -7.28 2.86
N LEU A 268 19.13 -6.51 1.77
CA LEU A 268 19.72 -6.86 0.49
C LEU A 268 21.24 -6.82 0.52
N ARG A 269 21.83 -5.80 1.15
CA ARG A 269 23.28 -5.70 1.33
C ARG A 269 23.83 -6.87 2.14
N ALA A 270 23.12 -7.26 3.21
CA ALA A 270 23.48 -8.42 4.02
C ALA A 270 23.45 -9.74 3.22
N SER A 271 22.66 -9.79 2.13
CA SER A 271 22.61 -10.93 1.21
C SER A 271 23.54 -10.78 -0.02
N GLY A 272 24.46 -9.82 -0.01
CA GLY A 272 25.45 -9.63 -1.09
C GLY A 272 24.91 -8.93 -2.35
N VAL A 273 23.72 -8.33 -2.29
CA VAL A 273 23.13 -7.59 -3.41
C VAL A 273 23.51 -6.11 -3.31
N ALA A 274 24.01 -5.53 -4.39
CA ALA A 274 24.30 -4.10 -4.44
C ALA A 274 23.01 -3.28 -4.44
N VAL A 275 22.97 -2.17 -3.68
CA VAL A 275 21.73 -1.39 -3.49
C VAL A 275 21.96 0.10 -3.65
N ALA A 276 21.10 0.75 -4.42
CA ALA A 276 20.90 2.19 -4.41
C ALA A 276 19.51 2.54 -3.85
N LEU A 277 19.46 3.50 -2.94
CA LEU A 277 18.21 4.12 -2.49
C LEU A 277 18.03 5.46 -3.23
N ARG A 278 16.82 5.71 -3.73
CA ARG A 278 16.49 6.94 -4.44
C ARG A 278 15.11 7.45 -3.99
N TRP A 279 15.11 8.70 -3.52
CA TRP A 279 13.91 9.42 -3.13
C TRP A 279 13.52 10.41 -4.22
N PRO A 280 12.23 10.70 -4.40
CA PRO A 280 11.85 11.87 -5.16
C PRO A 280 12.41 13.14 -4.47
N PRO A 281 12.82 14.15 -5.24
CA PRO A 281 13.25 15.43 -4.68
C PRO A 281 12.07 16.11 -3.96
N PRO A 282 12.30 16.89 -2.90
CA PRO A 282 11.26 17.75 -2.35
C PRO A 282 10.69 18.69 -3.43
N PRO A 283 9.39 19.01 -3.39
CA PRO A 283 8.42 18.69 -2.34
C PRO A 283 7.65 17.37 -2.55
N PHE A 284 8.02 16.54 -3.53
CA PHE A 284 7.19 15.41 -3.95
C PHE A 284 7.23 14.24 -2.98
N GLY A 285 6.06 13.63 -2.78
CA GLY A 285 5.88 12.46 -1.94
C GLY A 285 6.33 11.16 -2.60
N ASP A 286 6.13 11.03 -3.92
CA ASP A 286 6.48 9.84 -4.67
C ASP A 286 7.11 10.16 -6.04
N TRP A 287 7.61 9.13 -6.73
CA TRP A 287 8.23 9.29 -8.05
C TRP A 287 7.23 9.63 -9.17
N ASN A 288 5.94 9.39 -8.99
CA ASN A 288 4.92 9.77 -9.96
C ASN A 288 4.58 11.26 -9.89
N GLU A 289 4.55 11.83 -8.67
CA GLU A 289 4.44 13.27 -8.45
C GLU A 289 5.68 14.02 -8.98
N ALA A 290 6.87 13.42 -8.86
CA ALA A 290 8.12 13.99 -9.37
C ALA A 290 8.33 13.84 -10.90
N LEU A 291 7.39 13.23 -11.63
CA LEU A 291 7.48 13.11 -13.08
C LEU A 291 7.43 14.49 -13.74
N GLY A 292 8.51 14.87 -14.41
CA GLY A 292 8.67 16.17 -15.06
C GLY A 292 10.01 16.85 -14.77
N MET A 293 10.73 16.41 -13.72
CA MET A 293 12.09 16.89 -13.43
C MET A 293 13.16 16.10 -14.17
N GLY A 294 14.13 16.78 -14.78
CA GLY A 294 15.24 16.16 -15.49
C GLY A 294 16.20 15.35 -14.58
N PRO A 295 17.07 14.50 -15.14
CA PRO A 295 18.07 13.74 -14.36
C PRO A 295 19.03 14.62 -13.54
N GLY A 296 19.33 15.83 -14.01
CA GLY A 296 20.40 16.71 -13.50
C GLY A 296 20.04 17.64 -12.34
N GLU A 297 18.79 17.73 -11.90
CA GLU A 297 18.36 18.68 -10.85
C GLU A 297 18.54 18.14 -9.41
N VAL A 298 18.97 16.88 -9.25
CA VAL A 298 18.96 16.18 -7.95
C VAL A 298 20.36 15.99 -7.33
N GLU A 299 21.45 16.34 -8.03
CA GLU A 299 22.82 16.27 -7.47
C GLU A 299 23.22 17.49 -6.62
N GLY A 300 22.33 18.45 -6.40
CA GLY A 300 22.59 19.64 -5.60
C GLY A 300 22.25 19.46 -4.11
N LYS A 301 23.30 19.39 -3.27
CA LYS A 301 23.32 19.45 -1.79
C LYS A 301 23.31 18.12 -1.03
N GLU A 302 24.32 17.28 -1.27
CA GLU A 302 24.98 16.65 -0.12
C GLU A 302 26.02 17.64 0.43
N GLY A 303 25.81 18.06 1.67
CA GLY A 303 26.65 19.04 2.34
C GLY A 303 28.11 18.57 2.38
N ARG A 304 29.02 19.45 1.99
CA ARG A 304 30.45 19.36 2.30
C ARG A 304 30.63 19.40 3.82
N GLY A 305 30.46 18.25 4.48
CA GLY A 305 31.00 17.99 5.81
C GLY A 305 32.50 17.82 5.68
N ARG A 306 33.25 18.84 6.12
CA ARG A 306 34.71 18.88 6.12
C ARG A 306 35.29 17.62 6.76
N ALA A 307 36.12 16.91 6.00
CA ALA A 307 37.14 16.04 6.55
C ALA A 307 38.14 16.89 7.34
N GLY A 308 38.36 16.53 8.59
CA GLY A 308 39.42 17.06 9.44
C GLY A 308 39.77 15.98 10.45
N ALA A 309 40.54 15.00 10.00
CA ALA A 309 41.17 14.01 10.86
C ALA A 309 42.27 14.69 11.67
N ALA A 310 42.34 14.34 12.95
CA ALA A 310 43.44 14.63 13.84
C ALA A 310 44.68 13.83 13.43
N ASP A 311 45.87 14.40 13.64
CA ASP A 311 46.92 13.77 14.47
C ASP A 311 48.23 14.60 14.47
N GLY A 312 48.94 14.54 15.61
CA GLY A 312 50.40 14.60 15.61
C GLY A 312 51.08 15.84 16.23
N ARG A 313 51.43 15.74 17.51
CA ARG A 313 52.39 16.59 18.23
C ARG A 313 53.82 16.45 17.65
N SER A 314 54.64 17.51 17.65
CA SER A 314 55.98 17.57 18.29
C SER A 314 56.77 18.87 17.97
N GLY A 315 57.37 19.48 19.02
CA GLY A 315 58.69 20.17 18.97
C GLY A 315 58.77 21.70 18.78
N PRO A 316 59.47 22.47 19.66
CA PRO A 316 59.61 23.93 19.58
C PRO A 316 61.00 24.44 19.11
N SER A 317 61.16 25.78 19.11
CA SER A 317 62.36 26.63 18.93
C SER A 317 62.53 27.16 17.48
N ALA A 318 62.86 28.43 17.17
CA ALA A 318 63.47 29.51 17.94
C ALA A 318 63.36 30.87 17.19
N ARG A 319 63.57 31.95 17.94
CA ARG A 319 64.23 33.24 17.58
C ARG A 319 63.42 34.42 17.03
N ARG A 320 63.34 35.45 17.89
CA ARG A 320 63.29 36.90 17.64
C ARG A 320 64.52 37.38 16.81
N PRO A 321 64.47 38.58 16.18
CA PRO A 321 64.94 39.81 16.86
C PRO A 321 64.09 41.08 16.64
N THR A 322 64.19 41.95 17.65
CA THR A 322 63.90 43.39 17.83
C THR A 322 64.75 44.30 16.91
N PRO A 323 64.63 45.66 16.90
CA PRO A 323 64.07 46.61 17.89
C PRO A 323 62.61 47.00 17.71
#